data_AF-A0A658NKW5-F1
#
_entry.id   AF-A0A658NKW5-F1
#
_cell.length_a   1.000
_cell.length_b   1.000
_cell.length_c   1.000
_cell.angle_alpha   90.00
_cell.angle_beta   90.00
_cell.angle_gamma   90.00
#
_symmetry.space_group_name_H-M   'P 1'
#
loop_
_entity.id
_entity.type
_entity.pdbx_description
1 polymer ?
#
loop_
_entity_poly.entity_id
_entity_poly.type
_entity_poly.pdbx_seq_one_letter_code
_entity_poly.pdbx_strand_id
1 'polypeptide(L)' 'DYPAPDITIQENSLASIIYTSGSTGKPKGVMLSHKNIVCNTRAICQSLDLSRADIQMVVLPFFYVMGNSLLNSHFAVGG' A
#
# COMPACT_ATOMS: atom_id res chain seq x y z
N ASP A 1 -6.86 8.63 -24.38
CA ASP A 1 -7.41 7.49 -23.60
C ASP A 1 -6.52 6.28 -23.75
N TYR A 2 -5.72 5.96 -22.74
CA TYR A 2 -4.95 4.73 -22.69
C TYR A 2 -5.75 3.70 -21.91
N PRO A 3 -6.37 2.69 -22.56
CA PRO A 3 -7.06 1.65 -21.83
C PRO A 3 -6.05 0.93 -20.93
N ALA A 4 -6.52 0.46 -19.77
CA ALA A 4 -5.72 -0.39 -18.93
C ALA A 4 -5.20 -1.57 -19.78
N PRO A 5 -3.93 -1.96 -19.62
CA PRO A 5 -3.39 -3.09 -20.37
C PRO A 5 -4.19 -4.35 -20.04
N ASP A 6 -4.46 -5.17 -21.05
CA ASP A 6 -5.16 -6.45 -20.89
C ASP A 6 -4.24 -7.48 -20.22
N ILE A 7 -4.05 -7.32 -18.92
CA ILE A 7 -3.23 -8.18 -18.09
C ILE A 7 -4.07 -8.76 -16.95
N THR A 8 -3.94 -10.07 -16.74
CA THR A 8 -4.53 -10.69 -15.55
C THR A 8 -3.62 -10.42 -14.34
N ILE A 9 -4.14 -9.70 -13.35
CA ILE A 9 -3.42 -9.44 -12.09
C ILE A 9 -3.75 -10.55 -11.09
N GLN A 10 -2.75 -11.35 -10.73
CA GLN A 10 -2.87 -12.40 -9.72
C GLN A 10 -2.58 -11.84 -8.33
N GLU A 11 -3.23 -12.37 -7.28
CA GLU A 11 -3.09 -11.86 -5.91
C GLU A 11 -1.64 -11.93 -5.38
N ASN A 12 -0.87 -12.93 -5.82
CA ASN A 12 0.51 -13.13 -5.37
C ASN A 12 1.54 -12.46 -6.29
N SER A 13 1.11 -11.79 -7.37
CA SER A 13 1.99 -10.97 -8.19
C SER A 13 2.54 -9.80 -7.39
N LEU A 14 3.80 -9.44 -7.67
CA LEU A 14 4.45 -8.27 -7.07
C LEU A 14 3.72 -6.99 -7.48
N ALA A 15 3.40 -6.18 -6.49
CA ALA A 15 2.72 -4.90 -6.65
C ALA A 15 3.64 -3.70 -6.33
N SER A 16 4.56 -3.86 -5.36
CA SER A 16 5.44 -2.79 -4.93
C SER A 16 6.76 -3.31 -4.37
N ILE A 17 7.81 -2.48 -4.47
CA ILE A 17 9.10 -2.69 -3.81
C ILE A 17 9.41 -1.45 -2.96
N ILE A 18 9.50 -1.63 -1.64
CA ILE A 18 9.87 -0.56 -0.71
C ILE A 18 11.32 -0.74 -0.27
N TYR A 19 12.15 0.28 -0.46
CA TYR A 19 13.56 0.23 -0.08
C TYR A 19 13.78 0.64 1.38
N THR A 20 14.69 -0.06 2.04
CA THR A 20 15.15 0.23 3.40
C THR A 20 16.68 0.37 3.41
N SER A 21 17.24 1.09 4.38
CA SER A 21 18.67 1.43 4.44
C SER A 21 19.60 0.21 4.44
N GLY A 22 19.17 -0.91 5.04
CA GLY A 22 19.94 -2.14 5.14
C GLY A 22 21.11 -2.04 6.14
N SER A 23 21.30 -3.07 6.97
CA SER A 23 22.35 -3.09 8.00
C SER A 23 23.78 -3.16 7.46
N THR A 24 23.95 -3.53 6.18
CA THR A 24 25.26 -3.70 5.52
C THR A 24 25.65 -2.50 4.65
N GLY A 25 24.94 -1.37 4.79
CA GLY A 25 25.14 -0.15 4.00
C GLY A 25 24.62 -0.21 2.56
N LYS A 26 24.03 -1.35 2.15
CA LYS A 26 23.36 -1.51 0.85
C LYS A 26 21.85 -1.55 1.05
N PRO A 27 21.07 -0.70 0.36
CA PRO A 27 19.62 -0.73 0.48
C PRO A 27 19.03 -2.09 0.11
N LYS A 28 18.00 -2.51 0.86
CA LYS A 28 17.27 -3.77 0.61
C LYS A 28 15.85 -3.45 0.13
N GLY A 29 15.45 -4.07 -0.98
CA GLY A 29 14.10 -3.98 -1.51
C GLY A 29 13.17 -5.01 -0.87
N VAL A 30 12.13 -4.53 -0.18
CA VAL A 30 11.06 -5.36 0.36
C VAL A 30 10.01 -5.56 -0.72
N MET A 31 9.88 -6.80 -1.20
CA MET A 31 8.92 -7.19 -2.22
C MET A 31 7.53 -7.41 -1.61
N LEU A 32 6.53 -6.67 -2.08
CA LEU A 32 5.15 -6.76 -1.59
C LEU A 32 4.22 -7.19 -2.73
N SER A 33 3.44 -8.25 -2.51
CA SER A 33 2.39 -8.67 -3.43
C SER A 33 1.12 -7.85 -3.27
N HIS A 34 0.20 -7.95 -4.24
CA HIS A 34 -1.15 -7.39 -4.10
C HIS A 34 -1.85 -7.89 -2.83
N LYS A 35 -1.73 -9.19 -2.54
CA LYS A 35 -2.28 -9.82 -1.34
C LYS A 35 -1.72 -9.20 -0.07
N ASN A 36 -0.42 -8.93 0.00
CA ASN A 36 0.18 -8.30 1.19
C ASN A 36 -0.46 -6.93 1.47
N ILE A 37 -0.58 -6.10 0.43
CA ILE A 37 -1.13 -4.74 0.53
C ILE A 37 -2.61 -4.81 0.95
N VAL A 38 -3.42 -5.61 0.26
CA VAL A 38 -4.86 -5.72 0.53
C VAL A 38 -5.15 -6.28 1.92
N CYS A 39 -4.40 -7.29 2.37
CA CYS A 39 -4.54 -7.84 3.72
C CYS A 39 -4.21 -6.79 4.79
N ASN A 40 -3.10 -6.06 4.64
CA ASN A 40 -2.72 -4.99 5.56
C ASN A 40 -3.76 -3.87 5.60
N THR A 41 -4.23 -3.42 4.43
CA THR A 41 -5.25 -2.37 4.32
C THR A 41 -6.54 -2.77 5.02
N ARG A 42 -7.04 -3.98 4.78
CA ARG A 42 -8.26 -4.49 5.46
C ARG A 42 -8.08 -4.54 6.98
N ALA A 43 -6.92 -5.02 7.45
CA ALA A 43 -6.63 -5.09 8.87
C ALA A 43 -6.63 -3.68 9.53
N ILE A 44 -6.04 -2.68 8.86
CA ILE A 44 -6.03 -1.29 9.35
C ILE A 44 -7.45 -0.72 9.39
N CYS A 45 -8.22 -0.84 8.30
CA CYS A 45 -9.59 -0.33 8.23
C CYS A 45 -10.48 -0.96 9.31
N GLN A 46 -10.36 -2.26 9.54
CA GLN A 46 -11.13 -2.97 10.57
C GLN A 46 -10.69 -2.59 11.99
N SER A 47 -9.38 -2.50 12.24
CA SER A 47 -8.87 -2.24 13.60
C SER A 47 -9.14 -0.81 14.08
N LEU A 48 -9.26 0.14 13.15
CA LEU A 48 -9.48 1.55 13.44
C LEU A 48 -10.91 2.01 13.12
N ASP A 49 -11.78 1.10 12.66
CA ASP A 49 -13.14 1.38 12.19
C ASP A 49 -13.20 2.54 11.18
N LEU A 50 -12.28 2.50 10.20
CA LEU A 50 -12.17 3.57 9.21
C LEU A 50 -13.37 3.57 8.26
N SER A 51 -13.84 4.77 7.97
CA SER A 51 -14.95 5.05 7.08
C SER A 51 -14.62 6.21 6.14
N ARG A 52 -15.49 6.44 5.16
CA ARG A 52 -15.44 7.62 4.29
C ARG A 52 -15.61 8.96 5.03
N ALA A 53 -16.06 8.95 6.28
CA ALA A 53 -16.21 10.15 7.08
C ALA A 53 -14.88 10.61 7.71
N ASP A 54 -13.86 9.75 7.70
CA ASP A 54 -12.58 10.01 8.32
C ASP A 54 -11.64 10.80 7.40
N ILE A 55 -10.90 11.73 7.99
CA ILE A 55 -9.86 12.50 7.30
C ILE A 55 -8.51 11.97 7.76
N GLN A 56 -7.71 11.45 6.82
CA GLN A 56 -6.37 10.96 7.10
C GLN A 56 -5.31 12.01 6.79
N MET A 57 -4.39 12.23 7.72
CA MET A 57 -3.23 13.07 7.50
C MET A 57 -2.05 12.24 6.99
N VAL A 58 -1.57 12.54 5.78
CA VAL A 58 -0.37 11.92 5.22
C VAL A 58 0.87 12.64 5.76
N VAL A 59 1.52 12.05 6.76
CA VAL A 59 2.71 12.63 7.41
C VAL A 59 4.01 12.25 6.68
N LEU A 60 4.06 11.07 6.06
CA LEU A 60 5.24 10.56 5.35
C LEU A 60 4.94 10.38 3.85
N PRO A 61 5.94 10.59 2.96
CA PRO A 61 5.79 10.35 1.52
C PRO A 61 5.34 8.92 1.20
N PHE A 62 4.73 8.71 0.03
CA PHE A 62 4.21 7.39 -0.37
C PHE A 62 5.27 6.33 -0.68
N PHE A 63 6.53 6.72 -0.84
CA PHE A 63 7.63 5.76 -0.92
C PHE A 63 8.03 5.17 0.45
N TYR A 64 7.46 5.70 1.55
CA TYR A 64 7.47 5.04 2.86
C TYR A 64 6.23 4.15 3.01
N VAL A 65 6.41 2.99 3.64
CA VAL A 65 5.34 2.00 3.85
C VAL A 65 4.14 2.57 4.60
N MET A 66 4.35 3.50 5.55
CA MET A 66 3.25 4.14 6.28
C MET A 66 2.44 5.08 5.38
N GLY A 67 3.11 5.91 4.57
CA GLY A 67 2.44 6.78 3.60
C GLY A 67 1.61 5.97 2.59
N ASN A 68 2.19 4.89 2.07
CA ASN A 68 1.48 3.98 1.16
C ASN A 68 0.29 3.30 1.85
N SER A 69 0.42 2.90 3.12
CA SER A 69 -0.68 2.27 3.87
C SER A 69 -1.84 3.23 4.10
N LEU A 70 -1.56 4.50 4.43
CA LEU A 70 -2.58 5.54 4.54
C LEU A 70 -3.33 5.71 3.21
N LEU A 71 -2.60 5.91 2.11
CA LEU A 71 -3.19 6.04 0.78
C LEU A 71 -4.12 4.87 0.42
N ASN A 72 -3.67 3.63 0.63
CA ASN A 72 -4.48 2.45 0.32
C ASN A 72 -5.72 2.35 1.21
N SER A 73 -5.60 2.67 2.51
CA SER A 73 -6.75 2.66 3.42
C SER A 73 -7.77 3.75 3.11
N HIS A 74 -7.32 4.93 2.68
CA HIS A 74 -8.19 6.02 2.26
C HIS A 74 -9.04 5.63 1.04
N PHE A 75 -8.41 5.08 0.00
CA PHE A 75 -9.15 4.58 -1.16
C PHE A 75 -10.06 3.39 -0.82
N ALA A 76 -9.64 2.50 0.08
CA ALA A 76 -10.43 1.34 0.45
C ALA A 76 -11.77 1.70 1.13
N VAL A 77 -11.83 2.82 1.86
CA VAL A 77 -13.04 3.28 2.55
C VAL A 77 -13.85 4.30 1.74
N GLY A 78 -13.42 4.61 0.51
CA GLY A 78 -14.16 5.47 -0.42
C GLY A 78 -13.84 6.97 -0.32
N GLY A 79 -12.61 7.30 0.07
CA GLY A 79 -12.01 8.63 -0.12
C GLY A 79 -11.56 8.89 -1.55
#